data_AF-A0A355H774-F1
#
_entry.id   AF-A0A355H774-F1
#
_cell.length_a   1.000
_cell.length_b   1.000
_cell.length_c   1.000
_cell.angle_alpha   90.00
_cell.angle_beta   90.00
_cell.angle_gamma   90.00
#
_symmetry.space_group_name_H-M   'P 1'
#
loop_
_entity.id
_entity.type
_entity.pdbx_description
1 polymer ?
#
loop_
_entity_poly.entity_id
_entity_poly.type
_entity_poly.pdbx_seq_one_letter_code
_entity_poly.pdbx_strand_id
1 'polypeptide(L)'
;LDETLWTNPNPDALPKNGIKALIIKPGIIGGWDGTKFWVDYAEKKNMQVVLSSSFESGLGLNWIASMAANLLRQQLPTGLDTAKWFERDLIDPPFTLTNGSYVFPDSWPRAKVKNLQKIAAGTWESEIS
;
A
#
# COMPACT_ATOMS: atom_id res chain seq x y z
N LEU A 1 8.10 -10.85 8.44
CA LEU A 1 7.73 -11.99 7.59
C LEU A 1 6.90 -11.41 6.45
N ASP A 2 7.44 -11.38 5.23
CA ASP A 2 6.86 -10.67 4.08
C ASP A 2 6.53 -11.71 2.98
N GLU A 3 7.54 -12.44 2.50
CA GLU A 3 7.44 -13.36 1.36
C GLU A 3 6.61 -14.63 1.66
N THR A 4 6.46 -15.02 2.93
CA THR A 4 5.68 -16.22 3.30
C THR A 4 4.18 -16.06 3.12
N LEU A 5 3.71 -14.84 2.82
CA LEU A 5 2.28 -14.56 2.62
C LEU A 5 1.83 -14.66 1.15
N TRP A 6 2.72 -15.09 0.24
CA TRP A 6 2.40 -15.22 -1.19
C TRP A 6 1.48 -16.43 -1.48
N THR A 7 0.47 -16.23 -2.35
CA THR A 7 -0.42 -17.26 -2.94
C THR A 7 -1.37 -18.01 -1.99
N ASN A 8 -2.29 -17.28 -1.34
CA ASN A 8 -3.29 -17.77 -0.38
C ASN A 8 -2.67 -18.23 0.95
N PRO A 9 -2.25 -17.26 1.77
CA PRO A 9 -1.49 -17.55 2.96
C PRO A 9 -2.38 -18.24 4.00
N ASN A 10 -2.01 -19.47 4.36
CA ASN A 10 -2.64 -20.21 5.42
C ASN A 10 -2.09 -19.70 6.78
N PRO A 11 -2.91 -19.16 7.68
CA PRO A 11 -2.45 -18.72 9.01
C PRO A 11 -1.81 -19.83 9.84
N ASP A 12 -2.16 -21.09 9.57
CA ASP A 12 -1.57 -22.24 10.25
C ASP A 12 -0.13 -22.53 9.79
N ALA A 13 0.29 -21.97 8.66
CA ALA A 13 1.67 -22.06 8.18
C ALA A 13 2.61 -21.10 8.91
N LEU A 14 2.07 -20.14 9.66
CA LEU A 14 2.91 -19.22 10.44
C LEU A 14 3.53 -19.93 11.66
N PRO A 15 4.81 -19.66 11.95
CA PRO A 15 5.43 -20.03 13.21
C PRO A 15 4.54 -19.64 14.40
N LYS A 16 4.24 -20.62 15.27
CA LYS A 16 3.34 -20.44 16.41
C LYS A 16 3.88 -19.45 17.45
N ASN A 17 5.20 -19.27 17.50
CA ASN A 17 5.90 -18.41 18.46
C ASN A 17 6.92 -17.52 17.73
N GLY A 18 7.27 -16.39 18.36
CA GLY A 18 8.37 -15.51 17.94
C GLY A 18 8.00 -14.39 16.97
N ILE A 19 6.84 -14.44 16.32
CA ILE A 19 6.38 -13.36 15.44
C ILE A 19 5.64 -12.30 16.25
N LYS A 20 6.07 -11.05 16.12
CA LYS A 20 5.47 -9.89 16.82
C LYS A 20 4.76 -8.91 15.90
N ALA A 21 5.06 -8.95 14.60
CA ALA A 21 4.46 -8.09 13.61
C ALA A 21 4.27 -8.81 12.26
N LEU A 22 3.20 -8.45 11.54
CA LEU A 22 2.98 -8.80 10.15
C LEU A 22 3.23 -7.59 9.25
N ILE A 23 4.01 -7.80 8.18
CA ILE A 23 4.15 -6.83 7.10
C ILE A 23 3.21 -7.31 5.99
N ILE A 24 2.20 -6.51 5.67
CA ILE A 24 1.17 -6.88 4.71
C ILE A 24 1.31 -5.98 3.49
N LYS A 25 1.37 -6.60 2.31
CA LYS A 25 1.32 -5.94 1.01
C LYS A 25 -0.06 -6.12 0.39
N PRO A 26 -0.98 -5.15 0.50
CA PRO A 26 -2.39 -5.35 0.14
C PRO A 26 -2.61 -5.79 -1.31
N GLY A 27 -1.84 -5.23 -2.26
CA GLY A 27 -1.95 -5.59 -3.68
C GLY A 27 -1.60 -7.04 -3.99
N ILE A 28 -0.87 -7.71 -3.09
CA ILE A 28 -0.40 -9.08 -3.25
C ILE A 28 -1.35 -10.09 -2.59
N ILE A 29 -1.87 -9.74 -1.42
CA ILE A 29 -2.60 -10.67 -0.53
C ILE A 29 -4.12 -10.66 -0.73
N GLY A 30 -4.60 -9.98 -1.78
CA GLY A 30 -6.02 -9.99 -2.18
C GLY A 30 -6.78 -8.69 -1.92
N GLY A 31 -6.09 -7.55 -1.86
CA GLY A 31 -6.73 -6.24 -1.69
C GLY A 31 -7.40 -6.10 -0.31
N TRP A 32 -8.58 -5.49 -0.28
CA TRP A 32 -9.27 -5.14 0.97
C TRP A 32 -9.56 -6.37 1.84
N ASP A 33 -10.25 -7.38 1.28
CA ASP A 33 -10.73 -8.53 2.06
C ASP A 33 -9.58 -9.36 2.62
N GLY A 34 -8.56 -9.62 1.81
CA GLY A 34 -7.35 -10.29 2.27
C GLY A 34 -6.63 -9.47 3.36
N THR A 35 -6.55 -8.15 3.20
CA THR A 35 -5.89 -7.27 4.17
C THR A 35 -6.63 -7.31 5.49
N LYS A 36 -7.95 -7.17 5.45
CA LYS A 36 -8.81 -7.23 6.63
C LYS A 36 -8.68 -8.56 7.34
N PHE A 37 -8.70 -9.67 6.62
CA PHE A 37 -8.53 -11.00 7.21
C PHE A 37 -7.24 -11.10 8.03
N TRP A 38 -6.12 -10.62 7.47
CA TRP A 38 -4.82 -10.66 8.16
C TRP A 38 -4.71 -9.67 9.32
N VAL A 39 -5.34 -8.51 9.20
CA VAL A 39 -5.45 -7.55 10.31
C VAL A 39 -6.23 -8.18 11.47
N ASP A 40 -7.40 -8.76 11.20
CA ASP A 40 -8.22 -9.41 12.22
C ASP A 40 -7.49 -10.61 12.86
N TYR A 41 -6.71 -11.36 12.07
CA TYR A 41 -5.87 -12.45 12.57
C TYR A 41 -4.78 -11.93 13.51
N ALA A 42 -4.05 -10.90 13.10
CA ALA A 42 -2.98 -10.29 13.90
C ALA A 42 -3.50 -9.73 15.22
N GLU A 43 -4.66 -9.05 15.20
CA GLU A 43 -5.32 -8.56 16.42
C GLU A 43 -5.59 -9.70 17.42
N LYS A 44 -6.16 -10.82 16.96
CA LYS A 44 -6.44 -11.99 17.81
C LYS A 44 -5.17 -12.62 18.41
N LYS A 45 -4.03 -12.44 17.75
CA LYS A 45 -2.73 -12.95 18.18
C LYS A 45 -1.88 -11.92 18.92
N ASN A 46 -2.42 -10.72 19.19
CA ASN A 46 -1.69 -9.59 19.78
C ASN A 46 -0.41 -9.25 19.00
N MET A 47 -0.51 -9.27 17.67
CA MET A 47 0.56 -8.93 16.74
C MET A 47 0.32 -7.53 16.17
N GLN A 48 1.40 -6.79 15.94
CA GLN A 48 1.35 -5.53 15.21
C GLN A 48 1.16 -5.78 13.72
N VAL A 49 0.59 -4.82 13.01
CA VAL A 49 0.43 -4.86 11.56
C VAL A 49 1.00 -3.60 10.95
N VAL A 50 1.80 -3.78 9.91
CA VAL A 50 2.29 -2.70 9.06
C VAL A 50 1.83 -2.97 7.64
N LEU A 51 1.07 -2.04 7.05
CA LEU A 51 0.80 -2.08 5.62
C LEU A 51 1.97 -1.44 4.87
N SER A 52 2.44 -2.12 3.83
CA SER A 52 3.57 -1.70 3.01
C SER A 52 3.25 -1.74 1.52
N SER A 53 3.83 -0.79 0.80
CA SER A 53 3.82 -0.75 -0.65
C SER A 53 4.65 -1.88 -1.26
N SER A 54 4.23 -2.33 -2.45
CA SER A 54 4.99 -3.19 -3.38
C SER A 54 5.37 -2.43 -4.65
N PHE A 55 5.64 -1.12 -4.55
CA PHE A 55 5.83 -0.18 -5.68
C PHE A 55 4.54 0.11 -6.48
N GLU A 56 3.47 0.49 -5.78
CA GLU A 56 2.26 1.00 -6.41
C GLU A 56 2.40 2.47 -6.87
N SER A 57 1.58 2.87 -7.85
CA SER A 57 1.40 4.28 -8.22
C SER A 57 0.74 5.09 -7.10
N GLY A 58 0.68 6.42 -7.20
CA GLY A 58 0.05 7.27 -6.19
C GLY A 58 -1.41 6.90 -5.91
N LEU A 59 -2.15 6.40 -6.91
CA LEU A 59 -3.50 5.87 -6.70
C LEU A 59 -3.50 4.66 -5.76
N GLY A 60 -2.60 3.70 -5.99
CA GLY A 60 -2.47 2.52 -5.14
C GLY A 60 -1.95 2.86 -3.74
N LEU A 61 -1.03 3.82 -3.63
CA LEU A 61 -0.54 4.31 -2.34
C LEU A 61 -1.65 5.01 -1.54
N ASN A 62 -2.48 5.83 -2.19
CA ASN A 62 -3.66 6.43 -1.56
C ASN A 62 -4.64 5.34 -1.08
N TRP A 63 -4.81 4.26 -1.84
CA TRP A 63 -5.62 3.11 -1.44
C TRP A 63 -5.03 2.38 -0.22
N ILE A 64 -3.71 2.14 -0.18
CA ILE A 64 -3.05 1.53 0.99
C ILE A 64 -3.15 2.42 2.22
N ALA A 65 -2.96 3.74 2.07
CA ALA A 65 -3.17 4.69 3.15
C ALA A 65 -4.62 4.63 3.68
N SER A 66 -5.61 4.57 2.78
CA SER A 66 -7.02 4.45 3.13
C SER A 66 -7.30 3.16 3.90
N MET A 67 -6.76 2.03 3.45
CA MET A 67 -6.85 0.75 4.17
C MET A 67 -6.22 0.84 5.55
N ALA A 68 -5.03 1.43 5.68
CA ALA A 68 -4.36 1.60 6.96
C ALA A 68 -5.22 2.44 7.94
N ALA A 69 -5.78 3.55 7.46
CA ALA A 69 -6.61 4.44 8.28
C ALA A 69 -7.93 3.79 8.74
N ASN A 70 -8.47 2.85 7.98
CA ASN A 70 -9.75 2.19 8.29
C ASN A 70 -9.59 0.88 9.06
N LEU A 71 -8.52 0.12 8.80
CA LEU A 71 -8.34 -1.23 9.36
C LEU A 71 -7.46 -1.24 10.61
N LEU A 72 -6.52 -0.31 10.76
CA LEU A 72 -5.57 -0.32 11.88
C LEU A 72 -6.05 0.56 13.03
N ARG A 73 -6.04 0.01 14.26
CA ARG A 73 -6.41 0.76 15.48
C ARG A 73 -5.33 1.72 15.96
N GLN A 74 -4.07 1.46 15.62
CA GLN A 74 -2.92 2.30 15.98
C GLN A 74 -2.23 2.75 14.70
N GLN A 75 -1.88 4.04 14.63
CA GLN A 75 -1.02 4.55 13.57
C GLN A 75 0.41 4.09 13.81
N LEU A 76 0.75 2.95 13.22
CA LEU A 76 2.12 2.49 13.08
C LEU A 76 2.71 3.03 11.76
N PRO A 77 4.04 3.19 11.66
CA PRO A 77 4.69 3.59 10.42
C PRO A 77 4.28 2.65 9.27
N THR A 78 3.80 3.22 8.17
CA THR A 78 3.44 2.48 6.95
C THR A 78 4.57 2.56 5.93
N GLY A 79 4.71 1.52 5.11
CA GLY A 79 5.73 1.47 4.05
C GLY A 79 5.29 2.17 2.78
N LEU A 80 4.96 3.47 2.82
CA LEU A 80 4.38 4.21 1.68
C LEU A 80 5.36 5.12 0.92
N ASP A 81 6.63 5.15 1.32
CA ASP A 81 7.65 6.05 0.76
C ASP A 81 8.24 5.55 -0.58
N THR A 82 7.49 4.74 -1.32
CA THR A 82 7.88 4.27 -2.66
C THR A 82 7.57 5.31 -3.73
N ALA A 83 6.65 6.26 -3.48
CA ALA A 83 6.27 7.32 -4.40
C ALA A 83 7.46 8.14 -4.92
N LYS A 84 8.46 8.40 -4.06
CA LYS A 84 9.65 9.21 -4.37
C LYS A 84 10.52 8.64 -5.49
N TRP A 85 10.35 7.37 -5.84
CA TRP A 85 11.10 6.71 -6.91
C TRP A 85 10.44 6.86 -8.27
N PHE A 86 9.21 7.41 -8.34
CA PHE A 86 8.55 7.72 -9.59
C PHE A 86 8.81 9.18 -9.96
N GLU A 87 9.26 9.44 -11.19
CA GLU A 87 9.45 10.81 -11.70
C GLU A 87 8.14 11.61 -11.73
N ARG A 88 7.02 10.92 -11.96
CA ARG A 88 5.70 11.53 -12.17
C ARG A 88 4.62 10.65 -11.58
N ASP A 89 3.61 11.27 -10.97
CA ASP A 89 2.43 10.58 -10.46
C ASP A 89 1.26 10.56 -11.47
N LEU A 90 0.46 9.51 -11.40
CA LEU A 90 -0.71 9.25 -12.24
C LEU A 90 -1.99 9.91 -11.73
N ILE A 91 -1.96 10.49 -10.54
CA ILE A 91 -3.12 11.14 -9.91
C ILE A 91 -2.91 12.63 -9.67
N ASP A 92 -4.03 13.33 -9.51
CA ASP A 92 -4.12 14.72 -9.08
C ASP A 92 -5.14 14.85 -7.93
N PRO A 93 -4.75 15.38 -6.74
CA PRO A 93 -3.39 15.78 -6.38
C PRO A 93 -2.43 14.57 -6.29
N PRO A 94 -1.11 14.77 -6.49
CA PRO A 94 -0.12 13.70 -6.41
C PRO A 94 0.03 13.19 -4.97
N PHE A 95 0.30 11.89 -4.82
CA PHE A 95 0.64 11.29 -3.54
C PHE A 95 1.96 11.86 -3.03
N THR A 96 1.88 12.66 -1.96
CA THR A 96 3.04 13.37 -1.40
C THR A 96 3.12 13.12 0.11
N LEU A 97 4.29 12.72 0.59
CA LEU A 97 4.58 12.63 2.01
C LEU A 97 5.20 13.93 2.50
N THR A 98 4.70 14.46 3.62
CA THR A 98 5.26 15.64 4.28
C THR A 98 5.75 15.23 5.66
N ASN A 99 7.06 15.38 5.93
CA ASN A 99 7.69 14.98 7.20
C ASN A 99 7.35 13.54 7.62
N GLY A 100 7.37 12.60 6.67
CA GLY A 100 7.04 11.19 6.91
C GLY A 100 5.56 10.91 7.15
N SER A 101 4.68 11.90 7.00
CA SER A 101 3.22 11.76 7.16
C SER A 101 2.50 11.94 5.84
N TYR A 102 1.45 11.14 5.64
CA TYR A 102 0.50 11.32 4.54
C TYR A 102 -0.77 11.99 5.09
N VAL A 103 -1.19 13.07 4.44
CA VAL A 103 -2.47 13.74 4.73
C VAL A 103 -3.39 13.47 3.55
N PHE A 104 -4.59 12.95 3.83
CA PHE A 104 -5.58 12.75 2.78
C PHE A 104 -5.99 14.10 2.19
N PRO A 105 -6.04 14.20 0.85
CA PRO A 105 -6.56 15.41 0.21
C PRO A 105 -8.06 15.55 0.45
N ASP A 106 -8.56 16.79 0.43
CA ASP A 106 -9.98 17.10 0.65
C ASP A 106 -10.91 16.41 -0.35
N SER A 107 -10.42 16.20 -1.58
CA SER A 107 -11.12 15.47 -2.62
C SER A 107 -10.34 14.22 -3.02
N TRP A 108 -11.06 13.13 -3.29
CA TRP A 108 -10.46 11.90 -3.78
C TRP A 108 -9.60 12.16 -5.04
N PRO A 109 -8.33 11.69 -5.07
CA PRO A 109 -7.46 11.92 -6.21
C PRO A 109 -8.02 11.33 -7.49
N ARG A 110 -7.91 12.09 -8.59
CA ARG A 110 -8.38 11.66 -9.91
C ARG A 110 -7.22 11.26 -10.78
N ALA A 111 -7.42 10.21 -11.58
CA ALA A 111 -6.43 9.80 -12.54
C ALA A 111 -6.22 10.86 -13.63
N LYS A 112 -4.96 11.13 -13.96
CA LYS A 112 -4.54 11.93 -15.11
C LYS A 112 -4.73 11.10 -16.37
N VAL A 113 -5.94 11.09 -16.93
CA VAL A 113 -6.35 10.23 -18.07
C VAL A 113 -5.36 10.27 -19.23
N LYS A 114 -4.83 11.46 -19.57
CA LYS A 114 -3.81 11.60 -20.63
C LYS A 114 -2.54 10.80 -20.34
N ASN A 115 -2.09 10.75 -19.09
CA ASN A 115 -0.91 9.98 -18.70
C ASN A 115 -1.19 8.48 -18.76
N LEU A 116 -2.38 8.06 -18.30
CA LEU A 116 -2.81 6.66 -18.41
C LEU A 116 -2.87 6.20 -19.87
N GLN A 117 -3.39 7.04 -20.77
CA GLN A 117 -3.45 6.74 -22.21
C GLN A 117 -2.05 6.58 -22.82
N LYS A 118 -1.11 7.47 -22.49
CA LYS A 118 0.30 7.38 -22.95
C LYS A 118 0.97 6.10 -22.46
N ILE A 119 0.79 5.75 -21.18
CA ILE A 119 1.34 4.51 -20.60
C ILE A 119 0.71 3.28 -21.27
N ALA A 120 -0.62 3.26 -21.44
CA ALA A 120 -1.33 2.15 -22.09
C ALA A 120 -0.93 1.96 -23.56
N ALA A 121 -0.63 3.06 -24.26
CA ALA A 121 -0.13 3.03 -25.63
C ALA A 121 1.37 2.70 -25.74
N GLY A 122 2.10 2.61 -24.62
CA GLY A 122 3.56 2.45 -24.61
C GLY A 122 4.31 3.67 -25.17
N THR A 123 3.64 4.83 -25.26
CA THR A 123 4.18 6.08 -25.83
C THR A 123 4.65 7.06 -24.77
N TRP A 124 4.91 6.56 -23.56
CA TRP A 124 5.48 7.38 -22.50
C TRP A 124 6.97 7.59 -22.75
N GLU A 125 7.29 8.69 -23.42
CA GLU A 125 8.66 9.18 -23.52
C GLU A 125 8.99 10.00 -22.28
N SER A 126 10.07 9.64 -21.57
CA SER A 126 10.67 10.53 -20.60
C SER A 126 11.27 11.70 -21.38
N GLU A 127 10.64 12.87 -21.29
CA GLU A 127 11.32 14.12 -21.60
C GLU A 127 12.41 14.31 -20.54
N ILE A 128 13.57 13.67 -20.76
CA ILE A 128 14.78 13.95 -20.02
C ILE A 128 15.26 15.32 -20.53
N SER A 129 14.96 16.36 -19.77
CA SER A 129 15.61 17.68 -19.86
C SER A 129 16.45 17.91 -18.62
#